data_AF-A0A8T3NIH1-F1
#
_entry.id   AF-A0A8T3NIH1-F1
#
_cell.length_a   1.000
_cell.length_b   1.000
_cell.length_c   1.000
_cell.angle_alpha   90.00
_cell.angle_beta   90.00
_cell.angle_gamma   90.00
#
_symmetry.space_group_name_H-M   'P 1'
#
loop_
_entity.id
_entity.type
_entity.pdbx_description
1 polymer ?
#
loop_
_entity_poly.entity_id
_entity_poly.type
_entity_poly.pdbx_seq_one_letter_code
_entity_poly.pdbx_strand_id
1 'polypeptide(L)'
;LVLTTRFCFPLHERPSDFWRFTPYTLTRLFAPLDPVIIPQHSAFQTLLVLLVRLVMEPTALNRLVSPPTLGLCALLWQLDPLVRHLLPGDSLTSGYFVSGRKADAGLLD
;
A
#
# COMPACT_ATOMS: atom_id res chain seq x y z
N LEU A 1 -1.78 13.93 5.45
CA LEU A 1 -3.02 13.39 4.85
C LEU A 1 -2.84 11.88 4.67
N VAL A 2 -3.66 11.03 5.29
CA VAL A 2 -3.51 9.58 5.07
C VAL A 2 -4.21 9.20 3.75
N LEU A 3 -3.43 8.83 2.72
CA LEU A 3 -3.95 8.42 1.42
C LEU A 3 -3.88 6.91 1.24
N THR A 4 -4.92 6.22 1.71
CA THR A 4 -5.02 4.77 1.50
C THR A 4 -5.72 4.49 0.19
N THR A 5 -5.06 3.79 -0.72
CA THR A 5 -5.69 3.30 -1.95
C THR A 5 -6.06 1.84 -1.72
N ARG A 6 -7.33 1.50 -1.95
CA ARG A 6 -7.88 0.15 -1.77
C ARG A 6 -7.70 -0.72 -3.03
N PHE A 7 -6.75 -0.39 -3.89
CA PHE A 7 -6.60 -1.07 -5.18
C PHE A 7 -5.20 -1.61 -5.33
N CYS A 8 -5.11 -2.94 -5.43
CA CYS A 8 -3.91 -3.68 -5.78
C CYS A 8 -3.92 -3.86 -7.30
N PHE A 9 -3.28 -2.94 -8.02
CA PHE A 9 -3.08 -3.10 -9.46
C PHE A 9 -1.59 -3.32 -9.75
N PRO A 10 -1.27 -4.28 -10.64
CA PRO A 10 0.10 -4.45 -11.11
C PRO A 10 0.54 -3.20 -11.87
N LEU A 11 1.64 -2.58 -11.44
CA LEU A 11 2.23 -1.44 -12.13
C LEU A 11 2.93 -1.93 -13.40
N HIS A 12 2.48 -1.46 -14.56
CA HIS A 12 2.96 -1.96 -15.86
C HIS A 12 4.02 -1.06 -16.52
N GLU A 13 3.93 0.27 -16.35
CA GLU A 13 4.83 1.23 -17.01
C GLU A 13 5.41 2.25 -16.03
N ARG A 14 6.45 1.92 -15.27
CA ARG A 14 7.07 2.91 -14.36
C ARG A 14 8.08 3.79 -15.11
N PRO A 15 8.11 5.13 -14.87
CA PRO A 15 7.25 5.95 -14.00
C PRO A 15 6.02 6.55 -14.72
N SER A 16 5.76 6.16 -15.97
CA SER A 16 4.67 6.69 -16.81
C SER A 16 3.26 6.17 -16.44
N ASP A 17 3.14 5.37 -15.39
CA ASP A 17 1.86 4.93 -14.82
C ASP A 17 1.23 6.08 -14.00
N PHE A 18 0.69 7.06 -14.72
CA PHE A 18 0.10 8.29 -14.17
C PHE A 18 -1.32 8.10 -13.60
N TRP A 19 -1.97 6.99 -13.95
CA TRP A 19 -3.35 6.71 -13.55
C TRP A 19 -3.47 6.14 -12.14
N ARG A 20 -2.36 5.66 -11.58
CA ARG A 20 -2.29 5.06 -10.26
C ARG A 20 -1.49 5.93 -9.30
N PHE A 21 -1.83 5.84 -8.02
CA PHE A 21 -1.04 6.45 -6.95
C PHE A 21 0.25 5.66 -6.79
N THR A 22 1.33 6.19 -7.34
CA THR A 22 2.70 5.72 -7.20
C THR A 22 3.46 6.76 -6.36
N PRO A 23 4.63 6.42 -5.81
CA PRO A 23 5.44 7.42 -5.11
C PRO A 23 5.70 8.65 -6.00
N TYR A 24 5.96 8.40 -7.28
CA TYR A 24 6.20 9.46 -8.26
C TYR A 24 4.99 10.39 -8.49
N THR A 25 3.78 9.83 -8.69
CA THR A 25 2.59 10.66 -8.90
C THR A 25 2.20 11.41 -7.63
N LEU A 26 2.37 10.78 -6.46
CA LEU A 26 2.15 11.44 -5.17
C LEU A 26 3.16 12.56 -4.92
N THR A 27 4.45 12.38 -5.26
CA THR A 27 5.46 13.45 -5.13
C THR A 27 5.07 14.66 -5.96
N ARG A 28 4.60 14.45 -7.20
CA ARG A 28 4.17 15.54 -8.07
C ARG A 28 2.87 16.21 -7.59
N LEU A 29 1.90 15.41 -7.17
CA LEU A 29 0.60 15.92 -6.70
C LEU A 29 0.76 16.80 -5.45
N PHE A 30 1.67 16.43 -4.56
CA PHE A 30 1.91 17.14 -3.30
C PHE A 30 3.16 18.01 -3.29
N ALA A 31 3.78 18.28 -4.46
CA ALA A 31 5.01 19.06 -4.57
C ALA A 31 5.00 20.41 -3.78
N PRO A 32 3.89 21.19 -3.74
CA PRO A 32 3.84 22.43 -2.96
C PRO A 32 3.94 22.23 -1.43
N LEU A 33 3.80 21.00 -0.94
CA LEU A 33 3.74 20.65 0.47
C LEU A 33 4.96 19.82 0.91
N ASP A 34 6.06 19.83 0.17
CA ASP A 34 7.28 19.05 0.48
C ASP A 34 6.98 17.63 1.00
N PRO A 35 6.45 16.75 0.12
CA PRO A 35 5.78 15.54 0.57
C PRO A 35 6.75 14.45 0.99
N VAL A 36 6.55 13.94 2.21
CA VAL A 36 7.09 12.68 2.71
C VAL A 36 6.11 11.56 2.40
N ILE A 37 6.53 10.62 1.55
CA ILE A 37 5.69 9.49 1.10
C ILE A 37 6.28 8.20 1.66
N ILE A 38 5.48 7.48 2.44
CA ILE A 38 5.89 6.23 3.09
C ILE A 38 4.93 5.12 2.62
N PRO A 39 5.41 4.05 1.97
CA PRO A 39 4.57 2.90 1.67
C PRO A 39 4.14 2.22 2.97
N GLN A 40 2.84 1.96 3.13
CA GLN A 40 2.29 1.35 4.36
C GLN A 40 2.52 -0.16 4.40
N HIS A 41 2.52 -0.82 3.23
CA HIS A 41 2.60 -2.27 3.11
C HIS A 41 3.49 -2.67 1.94
N SER A 42 4.14 -3.83 2.07
CA SER A 42 4.72 -4.52 0.93
C SER A 42 3.62 -5.07 0.01
N ALA A 43 4.00 -5.46 -1.21
CA ALA A 43 3.13 -6.21 -2.12
C ALA A 43 2.53 -7.46 -1.43
N PHE A 44 3.36 -8.20 -0.69
CA PHE A 44 2.97 -9.41 0.02
C PHE A 44 1.98 -9.13 1.16
N GLN A 45 2.27 -8.15 2.02
CA GLN A 45 1.34 -7.71 3.07
C GLN A 45 0.01 -7.23 2.49
N THR A 46 0.03 -6.55 1.35
CA THR A 46 -1.18 -6.09 0.67
C THR A 46 -2.07 -7.27 0.27
N LEU A 47 -1.49 -8.35 -0.26
CA LEU A 47 -2.24 -9.57 -0.59
C LEU A 47 -2.85 -10.24 0.65
N LEU A 48 -2.09 -10.32 1.75
CA LEU A 48 -2.61 -10.88 3.01
C LEU A 48 -3.78 -10.05 3.57
N VAL A 49 -3.67 -8.72 3.55
CA VAL A 49 -4.75 -7.82 4.01
C VAL A 49 -6.01 -8.00 3.15
N LEU A 50 -5.87 -8.17 1.84
CA LEU A 50 -7.02 -8.43 0.96
C LEU A 50 -7.66 -9.79 1.24
N LEU A 51 -6.86 -10.83 1.49
CA LEU A 51 -7.37 -12.15 1.87
C LEU A 51 -8.13 -12.09 3.20
N VAL A 52 -7.58 -11.40 4.20
CA VAL A 52 -8.26 -11.18 5.49
C VAL A 52 -9.58 -10.45 5.29
N ARG A 53 -9.62 -9.41 4.45
CA ARG A 53 -10.86 -8.68 4.15
C ARG A 53 -11.92 -9.57 3.49
N LEU A 54 -11.51 -10.40 2.54
CA LEU A 54 -12.41 -11.32 1.84
C LEU A 54 -13.06 -12.32 2.81
N VAL A 55 -12.27 -12.93 3.69
CA VAL A 55 -12.81 -13.90 4.65
C VAL A 55 -13.61 -13.25 5.78
N MET A 56 -13.37 -11.98 6.09
CA MET A 56 -14.15 -11.24 7.09
C MET A 56 -15.53 -10.77 6.60
N GLU A 57 -15.89 -11.00 5.34
CA GLU A 57 -17.25 -10.71 4.87
C GLU A 57 -18.28 -11.60 5.60
N PRO A 58 -19.44 -11.06 6.02
CA PRO A 58 -20.40 -11.75 6.88
C PRO A 58 -21.25 -12.77 6.10
N THR A 59 -20.63 -13.81 5.58
CA THR A 59 -21.30 -14.95 4.93
C THR A 59 -21.24 -16.21 5.81
N ALA A 60 -22.19 -17.12 5.63
CA ALA A 60 -22.24 -18.36 6.43
C ALA A 60 -20.99 -19.23 6.25
N LEU A 61 -20.47 -19.32 5.02
CA LEU A 61 -19.23 -20.04 4.70
C LEU A 61 -18.00 -19.38 5.36
N ASN A 62 -17.94 -18.06 5.32
CA ASN A 62 -16.83 -17.31 5.90
C ASN A 62 -16.70 -17.49 7.41
N ARG A 63 -17.79 -17.74 8.14
CA ARG A 63 -17.72 -18.00 9.59
C ARG A 63 -16.88 -19.25 9.92
N LEU A 64 -16.91 -20.26 9.05
CA LEU A 64 -16.11 -21.48 9.22
C LEU A 64 -14.68 -21.31 8.69
N VAL A 65 -14.52 -20.62 7.56
CA VAL A 65 -13.22 -20.44 6.89
C VAL A 65 -12.36 -19.37 7.56
N SER A 66 -12.97 -18.38 8.22
CA SER A 66 -12.25 -17.24 8.82
C SER A 66 -11.18 -17.64 9.82
N PRO A 67 -11.44 -18.43 10.88
CA PRO A 67 -10.42 -18.72 11.89
C PRO A 67 -9.14 -19.36 11.34
N PRO A 68 -9.19 -20.43 10.51
CA PRO A 68 -7.97 -21.01 9.95
C PRO A 68 -7.28 -20.05 8.96
N THR A 69 -8.03 -19.31 8.15
CA THR A 69 -7.43 -18.34 7.23
C THR A 69 -6.74 -17.19 7.96
N LEU A 70 -7.32 -16.67 9.04
CA LEU A 70 -6.70 -15.64 9.88
C LEU A 70 -5.41 -16.16 10.53
N GLY A 71 -5.43 -17.39 11.08
CA GLY A 71 -4.24 -18.02 11.64
C GLY A 71 -3.12 -18.19 10.61
N LEU A 72 -3.47 -18.63 9.40
CA LEU A 72 -2.54 -18.74 8.29
C LEU A 72 -1.99 -17.37 7.88
N CYS A 73 -2.82 -16.34 7.74
CA CYS A 73 -2.38 -14.99 7.39
C CYS A 73 -1.43 -14.42 8.45
N ALA A 74 -1.68 -14.66 9.74
CA ALA A 74 -0.81 -14.24 10.83
C ALA A 74 0.55 -14.95 10.79
N LEU A 75 0.57 -16.25 10.46
CA LEU A 75 1.81 -16.99 10.27
C LEU A 75 2.61 -16.46 9.06
N LEU A 76 1.93 -16.31 7.92
CA LEU A 76 2.52 -15.80 6.69
C LEU A 76 3.07 -14.37 6.86
N TRP A 77 2.44 -13.53 7.68
CA TRP A 77 2.91 -12.18 7.97
C TRP A 77 4.35 -12.16 8.47
N GLN A 78 4.75 -13.14 9.29
CA GLN A 78 6.12 -13.23 9.83
C GLN A 78 7.17 -13.54 8.75
N LEU A 79 6.74 -14.02 7.59
CA LEU A 79 7.63 -14.31 6.45
C LEU A 79 7.88 -13.08 5.58
N ASP A 80 7.20 -11.96 5.82
CA ASP A 80 7.35 -10.74 5.00
C ASP A 80 8.82 -10.27 4.84
N PRO A 81 9.67 -10.24 5.88
CA PRO A 81 11.07 -9.84 5.72
C PRO A 81 11.84 -10.75 4.76
N LEU A 82 11.56 -12.06 4.80
CA LEU A 82 12.17 -13.05 3.92
C LEU A 82 11.67 -12.87 2.48
N VAL A 83 10.36 -12.68 2.31
CA VAL A 83 9.75 -12.43 0.99
C VAL A 83 10.30 -11.16 0.37
N ARG A 84 10.49 -10.08 1.14
CA ARG A 84 11.12 -8.84 0.64
C ARG A 84 12.57 -9.04 0.18
N HIS A 85 13.30 -9.94 0.84
CA HIS A 85 14.67 -10.25 0.44
C HIS A 85 14.71 -11.08 -0.86
N LEU A 86 13.80 -12.04 -1.03
CA LEU A 86 13.73 -12.90 -2.22
C LEU A 86 13.07 -12.20 -3.42
N LEU A 87 12.08 -11.36 -3.16
CA LEU A 87 11.27 -10.65 -4.16
C LEU A 87 11.23 -9.16 -3.80
N PRO A 88 12.32 -8.40 -4.02
CA PRO A 88 12.39 -6.97 -3.74
C PRO A 88 11.52 -6.10 -4.67
N GLY A 89 10.54 -6.70 -5.34
CA GLY A 89 9.69 -6.01 -6.31
C GLY A 89 8.51 -5.32 -5.66
N ASP A 90 8.46 -4.00 -5.76
CA ASP A 90 7.28 -3.20 -5.42
C ASP A 90 6.19 -3.30 -6.51
N SER A 91 6.00 -4.46 -7.15
CA SER A 91 5.19 -4.67 -8.38
C SER A 91 3.71 -4.26 -8.26
N LEU A 92 3.20 -4.18 -7.03
CA LEU A 92 1.81 -3.85 -6.71
C LEU A 92 1.71 -2.49 -6.04
N THR A 93 0.64 -1.75 -6.36
CA THR A 93 0.28 -0.56 -5.61
C THR A 93 -0.06 -0.92 -4.16
N SER A 94 0.62 -0.30 -3.20
CA SER A 94 0.27 -0.35 -1.79
C SER A 94 -0.40 0.96 -1.34
N GLY A 95 -0.95 0.97 -0.13
CA GLY A 95 -1.39 2.21 0.50
C GLY A 95 -0.18 3.09 0.85
N TYR A 96 -0.32 4.42 0.74
CA TYR A 96 0.76 5.35 1.08
C TYR A 96 0.35 6.25 2.23
N PHE A 97 1.27 6.51 3.15
CA PHE A 97 1.14 7.61 4.09
C PHE A 97 1.84 8.82 3.48
N VAL A 98 1.08 9.90 3.25
CA VAL A 98 1.63 11.14 2.70
C VAL A 98 1.54 12.24 3.77
N SER A 99 2.68 12.66 4.28
CA SER A 99 2.78 13.85 5.11
C SER A 99 3.43 14.96 4.31
N GLY A 100 3.11 16.19 4.61
CA GLY A 100 3.73 17.33 3.96
C GLY A 100 3.64 18.55 4.84
N ARG A 101 4.65 19.39 4.78
CA ARG A 101 4.63 20.72 5.38
C ARG A 101 4.48 21.70 4.25
N LYS A 102 3.58 22.68 4.40
CA LYS A 102 3.52 23.79 3.44
C LYS A 102 4.95 24.30 3.28
N ALA A 103 5.49 24.21 2.07
CA ALA A 103 6.79 24.78 1.82
C ALA A 103 6.67 26.25 2.20
N ASP A 104 7.59 26.76 3.01
CA ASP A 104 7.70 28.19 3.23
C ASP A 104 8.00 28.76 1.84
N ALA A 105 6.94 29.13 1.13
CA ALA A 105 7.03 30.05 0.03
C ALA A 105 7.56 31.30 0.69
N GLY A 106 8.89 31.45 0.66
CA GLY A 106 9.53 32.72 0.91
C GLY A 106 8.68 33.75 0.19
N LEU A 107 8.31 34.79 0.94
CA LEU A 107 7.85 36.03 0.36
C LEU A 107 8.62 36.24 -0.93
N LEU A 108 7.90 36.18 -2.05
CA LEU A 108 8.42 36.56 -3.35
C LEU A 108 8.71 38.05 -3.26
N ASP A 109 9.93 38.39 -2.82
CA ASP A 109 10.61 39.65 -3.07
C ASP A 109 11.51 39.49 -4.30
#